data_AF-A0A7V0VE94-F1
#
_entry.id   AF-A0A7V0VE94-F1
#
_cell.length_a   1.000
_cell.length_b   1.000
_cell.length_c   1.000
_cell.angle_alpha   90.00
_cell.angle_beta   90.00
_cell.angle_gamma   90.00
#
_symmetry.space_group_name_H-M   'P 1'
#
loop_
_entity.id
_entity.type
_entity.pdbx_description
1 polymer ?
#
loop_
_entity_poly.entity_id
_entity_poly.type
_entity_poly.pdbx_seq_one_letter_code
_entity_poly.pdbx_strand_id
1 'polypeptide(L)'
;MKHSYYNSINGFINDFSGETGKQEFVETLSSSFKKLTREVVNYNQKNAWSGLFEPVMNLFKQLKEKGLGEISCLFEYFLPFSDERIDLILLGKNIENKPLALIIELKGWQDIDVINDFTVKVDNEIRDCKIICVNEFLS
;
A
#
# COMPACT_ATOMS: atom_id res chain seq x y z
N MET A 1 1.35 -6.67 14.89
CA MET A 1 1.89 -6.22 13.59
C MET A 1 2.11 -4.72 13.62
N LYS A 2 3.34 -4.23 13.40
CA LYS A 2 3.64 -2.79 13.39
C LYS A 2 3.49 -2.26 11.97
N HIS A 3 2.57 -1.33 11.76
CA HIS A 3 2.27 -0.73 10.45
C HIS A 3 1.75 0.69 10.63
N SER A 4 1.94 1.55 9.63
CA SER A 4 1.49 2.94 9.72
C SER A 4 0.01 3.13 9.40
N TYR A 5 -0.54 2.32 8.49
CA TYR A 5 -1.96 2.33 8.14
C TYR A 5 -2.46 0.95 7.72
N TYR A 6 -3.72 0.62 8.02
CA TYR A 6 -4.38 -0.63 7.64
C TYR A 6 -5.89 -0.43 7.47
N ASN A 7 -6.42 -0.75 6.30
CA ASN A 7 -7.86 -0.80 6.01
C ASN A 7 -8.14 -1.58 4.71
N SER A 8 -9.39 -1.78 4.31
CA SER A 8 -9.72 -2.21 2.95
C SER A 8 -9.40 -1.11 1.93
N ILE A 9 -9.30 -1.45 0.65
CA ILE A 9 -9.16 -0.47 -0.44
C ILE A 9 -10.35 0.50 -0.42
N ASN A 10 -11.58 0.00 -0.21
CA ASN A 10 -12.76 0.85 -0.02
C ASN A 10 -12.60 1.78 1.19
N GLY A 11 -12.09 1.26 2.30
CA GLY A 11 -11.79 2.03 3.51
C GLY A 11 -10.76 3.13 3.24
N PHE A 12 -9.64 2.83 2.58
CA PHE A 12 -8.63 3.80 2.19
C PHE A 12 -9.18 4.92 1.33
N ILE A 13 -9.96 4.57 0.30
CA ILE A 13 -10.57 5.57 -0.59
C ILE A 13 -11.48 6.49 0.23
N ASN A 14 -12.26 5.94 1.15
CA ASN A 14 -13.16 6.74 1.99
C ASN A 14 -12.37 7.63 2.96
N ASP A 15 -11.40 7.06 3.66
CA ASP A 15 -10.58 7.73 4.68
C ASP A 15 -9.80 8.93 4.13
N PHE A 16 -9.41 8.87 2.85
CA PHE A 16 -8.57 9.90 2.21
C PHE A 16 -9.22 10.47 0.95
N SER A 17 -10.54 10.46 0.85
CA SER A 17 -11.25 11.14 -0.23
C SER A 17 -11.36 12.65 0.02
N GLY A 18 -11.40 13.44 -1.05
CA GLY A 18 -11.63 14.89 -0.98
C GLY A 18 -10.37 15.75 -1.10
N GLU A 19 -10.54 17.06 -0.94
CA GLU A 19 -9.51 18.08 -1.22
C GLU A 19 -8.30 17.99 -0.27
N THR A 20 -8.51 17.48 0.95
CA THR A 20 -7.48 17.35 2.00
C THR A 20 -6.91 15.94 2.11
N GLY A 21 -7.43 14.96 1.36
CA GLY A 21 -7.11 13.55 1.54
C GLY A 21 -5.62 13.22 1.43
N LYS A 22 -4.90 13.91 0.54
CA LYS A 22 -3.44 13.80 0.41
C LYS A 22 -2.70 14.22 1.68
N GLN A 23 -3.12 15.34 2.28
CA GLN A 23 -2.53 15.84 3.52
C GLN A 23 -2.82 14.87 4.68
N GLU A 24 -4.08 14.42 4.78
CA GLU A 24 -4.54 13.49 5.81
C GLU A 24 -3.81 12.14 5.73
N PHE A 25 -3.55 11.65 4.52
CA PHE A 25 -2.73 10.45 4.29
C PHE A 25 -1.31 10.61 4.85
N VAL A 26 -0.63 11.70 4.49
CA VAL A 26 0.74 11.99 4.96
C VAL A 26 0.78 12.17 6.48
N GLU A 27 -0.23 12.83 7.06
CA GLU A 27 -0.34 13.03 8.52
C GLU A 27 -0.62 11.72 9.25
N THR A 28 -1.47 10.86 8.71
CA THR A 28 -1.74 9.52 9.23
C THR A 28 -0.47 8.68 9.28
N LEU A 29 0.26 8.60 8.17
CA LEU A 29 1.55 7.89 8.14
C LEU A 29 2.56 8.51 9.09
N SER A 30 2.65 9.84 9.14
CA SER A 30 3.62 10.54 10.00
C SER A 30 3.37 10.31 11.48
N SER A 31 2.11 10.40 11.91
CA SER A 31 1.73 10.23 13.31
C SER A 31 1.94 8.79 13.78
N SER A 32 1.59 7.82 12.94
CA SER A 32 1.79 6.40 13.23
C SER A 32 3.27 6.03 13.26
N PHE A 33 4.06 6.49 12.27
CA PHE A 33 5.51 6.30 12.25
C PHE A 33 6.16 6.81 13.54
N LYS A 34 5.88 8.06 13.92
CA LYS A 34 6.41 8.65 15.16
C LYS A 34 6.02 7.86 16.40
N LYS A 35 4.79 7.32 16.45
CA LYS A 35 4.33 6.49 17.56
C LYS A 35 5.08 5.16 17.64
N LEU A 36 5.38 4.55 16.48
CA LEU A 36 6.02 3.24 16.37
C LEU A 36 7.54 3.28 16.60
N THR A 37 8.21 4.30 16.05
CA THR A 37 9.68 4.40 16.07
C THR A 37 10.20 5.37 17.13
N ARG A 38 9.35 6.27 17.64
CA ARG A 38 9.71 7.45 18.46
C ARG A 38 10.52 8.51 17.71
N GLU A 39 10.69 8.36 16.41
CA GLU A 39 11.44 9.30 15.57
C GLU A 39 10.53 10.36 14.93
N VAL A 40 11.11 11.50 14.59
CA VAL A 40 10.41 12.53 13.83
C VAL A 40 10.61 12.28 12.34
N VAL A 41 9.51 12.25 11.59
CA VAL A 41 9.55 12.10 10.14
C VAL A 41 10.22 13.31 9.50
N ASN A 42 11.28 13.07 8.73
CA ASN A 42 11.99 14.10 8.00
C ASN A 42 11.21 14.56 6.74
N TYR A 43 11.63 15.68 6.16
CA TYR A 43 10.98 16.28 5.00
C TYR A 43 10.96 15.35 3.77
N ASN A 44 12.06 14.64 3.50
CA ASN A 44 12.18 13.75 2.35
C ASN A 44 11.18 12.58 2.44
N GLN A 45 11.00 12.00 3.62
CA GLN A 45 10.05 10.91 3.85
C GLN A 45 8.60 11.39 3.66
N LYS A 46 8.25 12.57 4.18
CA LYS A 46 6.93 13.18 3.93
C LYS A 46 6.67 13.44 2.45
N ASN A 47 7.67 13.96 1.75
CA ASN A 47 7.58 14.20 0.32
C ASN A 47 7.44 12.90 -0.48
N ALA A 48 8.17 11.84 -0.09
CA ALA A 48 8.01 10.52 -0.70
C ALA A 48 6.57 10.05 -0.55
N TRP A 49 6.00 10.02 0.66
CA TRP A 49 4.59 9.63 0.86
C TRP A 49 3.60 10.52 0.10
N SER A 50 3.82 11.83 0.12
CA SER A 50 3.02 12.80 -0.63
C SER A 50 3.02 12.50 -2.14
N GLY A 51 4.17 12.10 -2.70
CA GLY A 51 4.31 11.71 -4.11
C GLY A 51 3.55 10.43 -4.47
N LEU A 52 3.38 9.52 -3.51
CA LEU A 52 2.70 8.22 -3.73
C LEU A 52 1.19 8.30 -3.71
N PHE A 53 0.62 9.38 -3.17
CA PHE A 53 -0.82 9.48 -2.93
C PHE A 53 -1.66 9.31 -4.20
N GLU A 54 -1.37 10.07 -5.25
CA GLU A 54 -2.15 10.01 -6.50
C GLU A 54 -1.99 8.66 -7.22
N PRO A 55 -0.78 8.12 -7.42
CA PRO A 55 -0.61 6.79 -8.00
C PRO A 55 -1.37 5.69 -7.25
N VAL A 56 -1.27 5.68 -5.91
CA VAL A 56 -1.96 4.70 -5.06
C VAL A 56 -3.47 4.87 -5.13
N MET A 57 -3.97 6.10 -5.05
CA MET A 57 -5.40 6.40 -5.12
C MET A 57 -5.98 5.95 -6.47
N ASN A 58 -5.26 6.19 -7.56
CA ASN A 58 -5.66 5.73 -8.91
C ASN A 58 -5.67 4.20 -9.01
N LEU A 59 -4.62 3.54 -8.53
CA LEU A 59 -4.57 2.07 -8.46
C LEU A 59 -5.77 1.51 -7.68
N PHE A 60 -6.07 2.08 -6.52
CA PHE A 60 -7.14 1.62 -5.64
C PHE A 60 -8.53 1.84 -6.25
N LYS A 61 -8.74 2.95 -6.96
CA LYS A 61 -9.98 3.18 -7.74
C LYS A 61 -10.15 2.15 -8.84
N GLN A 62 -9.10 1.85 -9.62
CA GLN A 62 -9.14 0.81 -10.66
C GLN A 62 -9.45 -0.58 -10.08
N LEU A 63 -8.83 -0.94 -8.94
CA LEU A 63 -9.10 -2.21 -8.27
C LEU A 63 -10.54 -2.27 -7.75
N LYS A 64 -11.07 -1.17 -7.20
CA LYS A 64 -12.48 -1.07 -6.80
C LYS A 64 -13.44 -1.28 -7.98
N GLU A 65 -13.18 -0.65 -9.12
CA GLU A 65 -13.98 -0.81 -10.34
C GLU A 65 -13.99 -2.25 -10.86
N LYS A 66 -12.90 -3.00 -10.63
CA LYS A 66 -12.78 -4.44 -10.93
C LYS A 66 -13.41 -5.35 -9.85
N GLY A 67 -14.09 -4.80 -8.85
CA GLY A 67 -14.73 -5.56 -7.78
C GLY A 67 -13.78 -6.03 -6.67
N LEU A 68 -12.55 -5.50 -6.63
CA LEU A 68 -11.51 -5.89 -5.66
C LEU A 68 -11.38 -4.91 -4.48
N GLY A 69 -12.42 -4.12 -4.20
CA GLY A 69 -12.41 -3.09 -3.15
C GLY A 69 -12.29 -3.62 -1.71
N GLU A 70 -12.55 -4.91 -1.48
CA GLU A 70 -12.45 -5.56 -0.16
C GLU A 70 -11.04 -6.11 0.15
N ILE A 71 -10.11 -6.03 -0.81
CA ILE A 71 -8.69 -6.30 -0.54
C ILE A 71 -8.22 -5.33 0.54
N SER A 72 -7.53 -5.85 1.54
CA SER A 72 -6.91 -5.05 2.59
C SER A 72 -5.59 -4.47 2.11
N CYS A 73 -5.31 -3.22 2.46
CA CYS A 73 -4.07 -2.53 2.19
C CYS A 73 -3.37 -2.19 3.50
N LEU A 74 -2.04 -2.29 3.49
CA LEU A 74 -1.19 -2.11 4.67
C LEU A 74 0.02 -1.29 4.28
N PHE A 75 0.17 -0.09 4.85
CA PHE A 75 1.29 0.80 4.52
C PHE A 75 2.35 0.77 5.61
N GLU A 76 3.62 0.84 5.18
CA GLU A 76 4.81 0.91 6.03
C GLU A 76 4.81 -0.21 7.08
N TYR A 77 4.76 -1.46 6.61
CA TYR A 77 4.86 -2.62 7.48
C TYR A 77 6.30 -2.79 7.95
N PHE A 78 6.53 -2.77 9.26
CA PHE A 78 7.85 -2.97 9.85
C PHE A 78 8.14 -4.47 9.98
N LEU A 79 9.24 -4.91 9.36
CA LEU A 79 9.69 -6.29 9.45
C LEU A 79 10.11 -6.63 10.89
N PRO A 80 9.71 -7.78 11.44
CA PRO A 80 10.19 -8.23 12.75
C PRO A 80 11.72 -8.32 12.78
N PHE A 81 12.31 -7.91 13.90
CA PHE A 81 13.76 -8.02 14.16
C PHE A 81 14.68 -7.24 13.20
N SER A 82 14.14 -6.26 12.46
CA SER A 82 14.93 -5.34 11.64
C SER A 82 14.31 -3.93 11.63
N ASP A 83 15.06 -2.95 11.15
CA ASP A 83 14.57 -1.59 10.92
C ASP A 83 14.02 -1.40 9.49
N GLU A 84 13.98 -2.48 8.71
CA GLU A 84 13.45 -2.51 7.34
C GLU A 84 11.92 -2.45 7.31
N ARG A 85 11.39 -1.88 6.23
CA ARG A 85 9.95 -1.67 6.04
C ARG A 85 9.52 -2.04 4.64
N ILE A 86 8.33 -2.62 4.53
CA ILE A 86 7.63 -2.82 3.27
C ILE A 86 6.70 -1.62 3.06
N ASP A 87 6.82 -0.95 1.92
CA ASP A 87 6.04 0.25 1.61
C ASP A 87 4.52 -0.03 1.58
N LEU A 88 4.09 -1.07 0.84
CA LEU A 88 2.69 -1.47 0.74
C LEU A 88 2.52 -2.99 0.63
N ILE A 89 1.57 -3.53 1.39
CA ILE A 89 1.09 -4.89 1.28
C ILE A 89 -0.40 -4.87 0.93
N LEU A 90 -0.79 -5.59 -0.11
CA LEU A 90 -2.21 -5.89 -0.38
C LEU A 90 -2.50 -7.33 0.03
N LEU A 91 -3.53 -7.53 0.84
CA LEU A 91 -3.94 -8.83 1.38
C LEU A 91 -5.38 -9.13 0.94
N GLY A 92 -5.58 -10.30 0.36
CA GLY A 92 -6.90 -10.71 -0.12
C GLY A 92 -6.96 -12.18 -0.44
N LYS A 93 -7.85 -12.52 -1.36
CA LYS A 93 -7.98 -13.88 -1.88
C LYS A 93 -8.01 -13.86 -3.40
N ASN A 94 -7.46 -14.89 -4.02
CA ASN A 94 -7.57 -15.08 -5.47
C ASN A 94 -8.95 -15.63 -5.87
N ILE A 95 -9.16 -15.85 -7.17
CA ILE A 95 -10.41 -16.40 -7.73
C ILE A 95 -10.75 -17.81 -7.20
N GLU A 96 -9.76 -18.56 -6.70
CA GLU A 96 -9.93 -19.88 -6.08
C GLU A 96 -10.17 -19.78 -4.56
N ASN A 97 -10.40 -18.58 -4.03
CA ASN A 97 -10.58 -18.28 -2.60
C ASN A 97 -9.34 -18.63 -1.73
N LYS A 98 -8.16 -18.74 -2.34
CA LYS A 98 -6.89 -18.94 -1.62
C LYS A 98 -6.33 -17.59 -1.15
N PRO A 99 -5.78 -17.50 0.08
CA PRO A 99 -5.11 -16.30 0.55
C PRO A 99 -4.01 -15.85 -0.40
N LEU A 100 -3.91 -14.55 -0.60
CA LEU A 100 -2.93 -13.93 -1.47
C LEU A 100 -2.40 -12.66 -0.80
N ALA A 101 -1.08 -12.47 -0.89
CA ALA A 101 -0.41 -11.26 -0.49
C ALA A 101 0.43 -10.71 -1.66
N LEU A 102 0.25 -9.42 -1.96
CA LEU A 102 1.06 -8.67 -2.91
C LEU A 102 1.93 -7.69 -2.13
N ILE A 103 3.24 -7.76 -2.33
CA ILE A 103 4.17 -6.82 -1.73
C ILE A 103 4.61 -5.84 -2.81
N ILE A 104 4.45 -4.55 -2.52
CA ILE A 104 4.75 -3.47 -3.44
C ILE A 104 5.78 -2.54 -2.78
N GLU A 105 6.91 -2.37 -3.45
CA GLU A 105 7.88 -1.31 -3.19
C GLU A 105 7.51 -0.09 -4.03
N LEU A 106 7.14 1.02 -3.39
CA LEU A 106 6.52 2.16 -4.04
C LEU A 106 7.55 3.22 -4.50
N LYS A 107 8.84 3.04 -4.20
CA LYS A 107 9.88 4.05 -4.45
C LYS A 107 9.98 4.44 -5.92
N GLY A 108 9.63 5.70 -6.20
CA GLY A 108 9.90 6.39 -7.48
C GLY A 108 8.77 6.36 -8.51
N TRP A 109 7.59 5.85 -8.18
CA TRP A 109 6.50 5.63 -9.14
C TRP A 109 5.76 6.92 -9.49
N GLN A 110 5.55 7.21 -10.78
CA GLN A 110 4.77 8.36 -11.24
C GLN A 110 3.47 7.97 -11.94
N ASP A 111 3.46 6.87 -12.70
CA ASP A 111 2.29 6.33 -13.41
C ASP A 111 2.12 4.82 -13.17
N ILE A 112 0.87 4.36 -12.96
CA ILE A 112 0.54 2.95 -12.71
C ILE A 112 -0.69 2.52 -13.52
N ASP A 113 -0.53 1.45 -14.31
CA ASP A 113 -1.63 0.77 -14.99
C ASP A 113 -1.76 -0.70 -14.54
N VAL A 114 -2.98 -1.13 -14.21
CA VAL A 114 -3.24 -2.54 -13.89
C VAL A 114 -3.51 -3.34 -15.17
N ILE A 115 -2.53 -4.15 -15.60
CA ILE A 115 -2.64 -4.98 -16.81
C ILE A 115 -3.57 -6.18 -16.57
N ASN A 116 -3.35 -6.93 -15.49
CA ASN A 116 -4.15 -8.09 -15.09
C ASN A 116 -4.12 -8.24 -13.56
N ASP A 117 -4.72 -9.31 -13.02
CA ASP A 117 -4.92 -9.52 -11.58
C ASP A 117 -3.69 -9.20 -10.72
N PHE A 118 -2.47 -9.46 -11.21
CA PHE A 118 -1.23 -9.27 -10.44
C PHE A 118 -0.09 -8.60 -11.20
N THR A 119 -0.34 -8.10 -12.41
CA THR A 119 0.69 -7.40 -13.21
C THR A 119 0.33 -5.92 -13.28
N VAL A 120 1.28 -5.09 -12.86
CA VAL A 120 1.20 -3.63 -13.01
C VAL A 120 2.29 -3.15 -13.96
N LYS A 121 1.95 -2.15 -14.76
CA LYS A 121 2.89 -1.36 -15.52
C LYS A 121 3.19 -0.11 -14.71
N VAL A 122 4.46 0.17 -14.46
CA VAL A 122 4.91 1.36 -13.73
C VAL A 122 5.88 2.12 -14.61
N ASP A 123 5.62 3.40 -14.87
CA ASP A 123 6.52 4.30 -15.62
C ASP A 123 7.05 3.72 -16.95
N ASN A 124 6.17 3.04 -17.71
CA ASN A 124 6.48 2.33 -18.95
C ASN A 124 7.31 1.04 -18.85
N GLU A 125 7.66 0.60 -17.64
CA GLU A 125 8.23 -0.73 -17.38
C GLU A 125 7.15 -1.69 -16.88
N ILE A 126 7.11 -2.90 -17.42
CA ILE A 126 6.34 -3.98 -16.80
C ILE A 126 7.17 -4.45 -15.61
N ARG A 127 6.63 -4.29 -14.41
CA ARG A 127 7.24 -4.83 -13.20
C ARG A 127 6.39 -5.99 -12.72
N ASP A 128 7.03 -7.15 -12.62
CA ASP A 128 6.45 -8.25 -11.86
C ASP A 128 6.43 -7.78 -10.40
N CYS A 129 5.24 -7.44 -9.91
CA CYS A 129 5.05 -7.34 -8.48
C CYS A 129 5.44 -8.70 -7.89
N LYS A 130 6.40 -8.72 -6.97
CA LYS A 130 6.71 -9.94 -6.24
C LYS A 130 5.53 -10.26 -5.35
N ILE A 131 4.66 -11.12 -5.86
CA ILE A 131 3.69 -11.85 -5.07
C ILE A 131 4.49 -12.80 -4.19
N ILE A 132 4.73 -12.42 -2.94
CA ILE A 132 5.09 -13.41 -1.94
C ILE A 132 3.77 -13.98 -1.44
N CYS A 133 3.30 -15.04 -2.09
CA CYS A 133 2.28 -15.91 -1.50
C CYS A 133 2.87 -16.51 -0.22
N VAL A 134 2.60 -15.90 0.93
CA VAL A 134 2.83 -16.57 2.21
C VAL A 134 1.67 -17.55 2.41
N ASN A 135 1.73 -18.68 1.71
CA ASN A 135 1.02 -19.87 2.17
C ASN A 135 1.83 -20.39 3.35
N GLU A 136 1.46 -19.97 4.56
CA GLU A 136 1.58 -20.71 5.82
C GLU A 136 1.43 -19.76 7.03
N PHE A 137 0.20 -19.68 7.55
CA PHE A 137 -0.03 -19.59 8.99
C PHE A 137 -1.22 -20.47 9.32
N LEU A 138 -0.99 -21.78 9.30
CA LEU A 138 -1.80 -22.73 10.05
C LEU A 138 -0.84 -23.57 10.90
N SER A 139 -0.80 -23.24 12.19
CA SER A 139 -0.74 -24.20 13.28
C SER A 139 -1.47 -23.60 14.47
#